data_AF-A0A447N5N9-F1
#
_entry.id   AF-A0A447N5N9-F1
#
_cell.length_a   1.000
_cell.length_b   1.000
_cell.length_c   1.000
_cell.angle_alpha   90.00
_cell.angle_beta   90.00
_cell.angle_gamma   90.00
#
_symmetry.space_group_name_H-M   'P 1'
#
loop_
_entity.id
_entity.type
_entity.pdbx_description
1 polymer ?
#
loop_
_entity_poly.entity_id
_entity_poly.type
_entity_poly.pdbx_seq_one_letter_code
_entity_poly.pdbx_strand_id
1 'polypeptide(L)'
;MGTAFINLLEVNEIWITEGIFNALSLCQAGLPAVATLSSNNYPLAALDTLAKELGEKPRPRLVWAFDGDKAGTKHTLAFAARSDAAGWKTRAAQR
;
A
#
# COMPACT_ATOMS: atom_id res chain seq x y z
N MET A 1 10.73 1.21 -23.59
CA MET A 1 10.12 1.50 -22.28
C MET A 1 9.17 0.35 -21.97
N GLY A 2 9.63 -0.68 -21.27
CA GLY A 2 8.76 -1.79 -20.87
C GLY A 2 7.85 -1.31 -19.75
N THR A 3 6.56 -1.59 -19.84
CA THR A 3 5.63 -1.51 -18.70
C THR A 3 6.23 -2.32 -17.56
N ALA A 4 6.73 -1.63 -16.53
CA ALA A 4 7.32 -2.28 -15.38
C ALA A 4 6.21 -2.93 -14.57
N PHE A 5 6.00 -4.23 -14.76
CA PHE A 5 5.28 -5.03 -13.78
C PHE A 5 6.07 -4.98 -12.47
N ILE A 6 5.46 -4.45 -11.41
CA ILE A 6 6.09 -4.35 -10.10
C ILE A 6 6.04 -5.73 -9.45
N ASN A 7 7.20 -6.26 -9.06
CA ASN A 7 7.28 -7.44 -8.22
C ASN A 7 7.21 -7.04 -6.74
N LEU A 8 6.04 -7.22 -6.11
CA LEU A 8 5.82 -6.84 -4.71
C LEU A 8 6.65 -7.67 -3.71
N LEU A 9 7.23 -8.80 -4.13
CA LEU A 9 8.05 -9.67 -3.30
C LEU A 9 9.50 -9.19 -3.17
N GLU A 10 9.90 -8.19 -3.96
CA GLU A 10 11.29 -7.71 -4.06
C GLU A 10 11.46 -6.23 -3.71
N VAL A 11 10.38 -5.56 -3.30
CA VAL A 11 10.40 -4.14 -2.94
C VAL A 11 10.54 -3.94 -1.44
N ASN A 12 11.15 -2.83 -1.05
CA ASN A 12 11.29 -2.44 0.37
C ASN A 12 10.09 -1.64 0.89
N GLU A 13 9.32 -1.03 -0.02
CA GLU A 13 8.19 -0.17 0.29
C GLU A 13 7.10 -0.34 -0.77
N ILE A 14 5.84 -0.35 -0.34
CA ILE A 14 4.66 -0.39 -1.20
C ILE A 14 3.75 0.78 -0.83
N TRP A 15 3.44 1.62 -1.81
CA TRP A 15 2.47 2.70 -1.67
C TRP A 15 1.06 2.21 -1.97
N ILE A 16 0.15 2.40 -1.03
CA ILE A 16 -1.24 1.96 -1.13
C ILE A 16 -2.11 3.21 -1.28
N THR A 17 -2.71 3.33 -2.45
CA THR A 17 -3.57 4.45 -2.84
C THR A 17 -5.01 4.00 -2.98
N GLU A 18 -5.96 4.93 -3.05
CA GLU A 18 -7.36 4.59 -3.33
C GLU A 18 -7.58 4.35 -4.84
N GLY A 19 -7.17 5.30 -5.67
CA GLY A 19 -7.40 5.28 -7.12
C GLY A 19 -6.22 4.79 -7.95
N ILE A 20 -6.52 4.11 -9.06
CA ILE A 20 -5.52 3.60 -10.02
C ILE A 20 -4.62 4.68 -10.62
N PHE A 21 -5.12 5.90 -10.78
CA PHE A 21 -4.33 7.00 -11.34
C PHE A 21 -3.24 7.48 -10.36
N ASN A 22 -3.53 7.46 -9.06
CA ASN A 22 -2.54 7.76 -8.03
C ASN A 22 -1.47 6.67 -8.01
N ALA A 23 -1.87 5.39 -8.03
CA ALA A 23 -0.93 4.27 -8.13
C ALA A 23 -0.05 4.38 -9.39
N LEU A 24 -0.65 4.58 -10.56
CA LEU A 24 0.08 4.69 -11.82
C LEU A 24 1.08 5.85 -11.82
N SER A 25 0.68 7.01 -11.27
CA SER A 25 1.55 8.18 -11.14
C SER A 25 2.76 7.90 -10.26
N LEU A 26 2.57 7.18 -9.14
CA LEU A 26 3.65 6.76 -8.25
C LEU A 26 4.57 5.74 -8.94
N CYS A 27 4.00 4.74 -9.63
CA CYS A 27 4.77 3.77 -10.40
C CYS A 27 5.62 4.44 -11.47
N GLN A 28 5.06 5.44 -12.17
CA GLN A 28 5.78 6.25 -13.16
C GLN A 28 6.90 7.08 -12.53
N ALA A 29 6.76 7.48 -11.27
CA ALA A 29 7.79 8.14 -10.46
C ALA A 29 8.81 7.15 -9.84
N GLY A 30 8.74 5.85 -10.14
CA GLY A 30 9.63 4.82 -9.61
C GLY A 30 9.28 4.36 -8.19
N LEU A 31 8.10 4.72 -7.68
CA LEU A 31 7.60 4.29 -6.38
C LEU A 31 6.63 3.11 -6.58
N PRO A 32 6.95 1.90 -6.07
CA PRO A 32 6.07 0.74 -6.18
C PRO A 32 4.71 1.03 -5.53
N ALA A 33 3.63 1.02 -6.31
CA ALA A 33 2.31 1.40 -5.80
C ALA A 33 1.19 0.50 -6.30
N VAL A 34 0.16 0.36 -5.47
CA VAL A 34 -1.08 -0.38 -5.74
C VAL A 34 -2.30 0.48 -5.34
N ALA A 35 -3.45 0.17 -5.94
CA ALA A 35 -4.71 0.82 -5.62
C ALA A 35 -5.66 -0.17 -4.92
N THR A 36 -6.34 0.26 -3.86
CA THR A 36 -7.38 -0.54 -3.18
C THR A 36 -8.72 -0.51 -3.91
N LEU A 37 -8.93 0.46 -4.82
CA LEU A 37 -10.20 0.73 -5.51
C LEU A 37 -11.35 1.07 -4.55
N SER A 38 -11.04 1.33 -3.27
CA SER A 38 -11.99 1.69 -2.22
C SER A 38 -11.23 2.27 -1.02
N SER A 39 -11.69 3.41 -0.51
CA SER A 39 -11.25 3.99 0.77
C SER A 39 -11.74 3.24 2.00
N ASN A 40 -12.80 2.45 1.88
CA ASN A 40 -13.52 1.88 3.03
C ASN A 40 -13.15 0.43 3.36
N ASN A 41 -12.55 -0.31 2.43
CA ASN A 41 -12.25 -1.71 2.61
C ASN A 41 -10.74 -1.93 2.82
N TYR A 42 -10.38 -2.43 4.01
CA TYR A 42 -9.01 -2.83 4.29
C TYR A 42 -8.68 -4.10 3.48
N PRO A 43 -7.60 -4.13 2.68
CA PRO A 43 -7.26 -5.22 1.77
C PRO A 43 -6.65 -6.42 2.51
N LEU A 44 -7.35 -6.98 3.49
CA LEU A 44 -6.86 -8.04 4.37
C LEU A 44 -6.37 -9.26 3.58
N ALA A 45 -7.22 -9.80 2.69
CA ALA A 45 -6.89 -11.00 1.94
C ALA A 45 -5.65 -10.81 1.05
N ALA A 46 -5.48 -9.64 0.44
CA ALA A 46 -4.32 -9.34 -0.39
C ALA A 46 -3.04 -9.25 0.46
N LEU A 47 -3.11 -8.61 1.64
CA LEU A 47 -1.98 -8.53 2.56
C LEU A 47 -1.62 -9.89 3.16
N ASP A 48 -2.60 -10.72 3.50
CA ASP A 48 -2.36 -12.07 4.00
C ASP A 48 -1.71 -12.97 2.94
N THR A 49 -2.16 -12.87 1.68
CA THR A 49 -1.51 -13.55 0.56
C THR A 49 -0.08 -13.07 0.37
N LEU A 50 0.15 -11.75 0.37
CA LEU A 50 1.50 -11.19 0.25
C LEU A 50 2.42 -11.66 1.39
N ALA A 51 1.93 -11.66 2.63
CA ALA A 51 2.69 -12.16 3.78
C ALA A 51 3.04 -13.65 3.64
N LYS A 52 2.12 -14.47 3.13
CA LYS A 52 2.37 -15.90 2.87
C LYS A 52 3.41 -16.10 1.78
N GLU A 53 3.33 -15.35 0.68
CA GLU A 53 4.28 -15.43 -0.44
C GLU A 53 5.68 -14.93 -0.08
N LEU A 54 5.78 -13.92 0.79
CA LEU A 54 7.05 -13.46 1.34
C LEU A 54 7.71 -14.51 2.24
N GLY A 55 6.94 -15.32 2.97
CA GLY A 55 7.46 -16.32 3.90
C GLY A 55 8.37 -15.69 4.96
N GLU A 56 9.63 -16.12 5.01
CA GLU A 56 10.64 -15.57 5.93
C GLU A 56 11.32 -14.30 5.42
N LYS A 57 11.05 -13.86 4.18
CA LYS A 57 11.63 -12.64 3.63
C LYS A 57 11.16 -11.41 4.42
N PRO A 58 12.00 -10.37 4.54
CA PRO A 58 11.59 -9.12 5.16
C PRO A 58 10.36 -8.54 4.47
N ARG A 59 9.33 -8.21 5.26
CA ARG A 59 8.13 -7.56 4.74
C ARG A 59 8.43 -6.12 4.30
N PRO A 60 7.91 -5.67 3.14
CA PRO A 60 7.97 -4.27 2.75
C PRO A 60 7.22 -3.39 3.76
N ARG A 61 7.63 -2.12 3.83
CA ARG A 61 6.84 -1.10 4.52
C ARG A 61 5.58 -0.77 3.70
N LEU A 62 4.44 -0.73 4.36
CA LEU A 62 3.19 -0.24 3.76
C LEU A 62 3.07 1.27 3.97
N VAL A 63 2.95 2.03 2.88
CA VAL A 63 2.70 3.47 2.91
C VAL A 63 1.26 3.73 2.50
N TRP A 64 0.42 4.06 3.47
CA TRP A 64 -0.97 4.41 3.21
C TRP A 64 -1.06 5.86 2.74
N ALA A 65 -1.52 6.06 1.51
CA ALA A 65 -1.57 7.35 0.81
C ALA A 65 -2.93 7.54 0.11
N PHE A 66 -4.01 7.54 0.89
CA PHE A 66 -5.34 7.88 0.38
C PHE A 66 -5.50 9.39 0.19
N ASP A 67 -6.54 9.78 -0.52
CA ASP A 67 -6.81 11.19 -0.80
C ASP A 67 -7.05 11.98 0.51
N GLY A 68 -6.61 13.24 0.53
CA GLY A 68 -6.55 14.09 1.73
C GLY A 68 -7.91 14.63 2.22
N ASP A 69 -9.02 14.07 1.77
CA ASP A 69 -10.33 14.44 2.33
C ASP A 69 -10.50 13.88 3.76
N LYS A 70 -11.54 14.32 4.47
CA LYS A 70 -11.78 13.90 5.87
C LYS A 70 -11.94 12.37 6.00
N ALA A 71 -12.49 11.71 4.98
CA ALA A 71 -12.69 10.27 5.00
C ALA A 71 -11.36 9.54 4.76
N GLY A 72 -10.64 9.87 3.69
CA GLY A 72 -9.35 9.29 3.34
C GLY A 72 -8.29 9.49 4.42
N THR A 73 -8.29 10.63 5.12
CA THR A 73 -7.44 10.89 6.29
C THR A 73 -7.72 9.90 7.43
N LYS A 74 -9.00 9.70 7.78
CA LYS A 74 -9.43 8.78 8.84
C LYS A 74 -9.08 7.34 8.49
N HIS A 75 -9.35 6.92 7.25
CA HIS A 75 -9.07 5.56 6.78
C HIS A 75 -7.56 5.28 6.69
N THR A 76 -6.76 6.26 6.24
CA THR A 76 -5.29 6.15 6.20
C THR A 76 -4.73 5.82 7.58
N LEU A 77 -5.14 6.57 8.62
CA LEU A 77 -4.66 6.35 9.99
C LEU A 77 -5.17 5.01 10.56
N ALA A 78 -6.44 4.67 10.33
CA ALA A 78 -7.02 3.42 10.81
C ALA A 78 -6.36 2.20 10.16
N PHE A 79 -6.06 2.26 8.86
CA PHE A 79 -5.43 1.16 8.13
C PHE A 79 -3.95 1.04 8.46
N ALA A 80 -3.24 2.16 8.65
CA ALA A 80 -1.88 2.14 9.17
C ALA A 80 -1.82 1.45 10.54
N ALA A 81 -2.68 1.85 11.48
CA ALA A 81 -2.73 1.24 12.81
C ALA A 81 -3.08 -0.27 12.75
N ARG A 82 -4.05 -0.65 11.90
CA ARG A 82 -4.43 -2.06 11.71
C ARG A 82 -3.30 -2.90 11.12
N SER A 83 -2.59 -2.36 10.14
CA SER A 83 -1.44 -3.04 9.53
C SER A 83 -0.27 -3.18 10.53
N ASP A 84 -0.01 -2.17 11.34
CA ASP A 84 1.00 -2.21 12.40
C ASP A 84 0.69 -3.32 13.42
N ALA A 85 -0.57 -3.39 13.89
CA ALA A 85 -1.04 -4.47 14.76
C ALA A 85 -0.92 -5.88 14.14
N ALA A 86 -0.91 -5.99 12.81
CA ALA A 86 -0.71 -7.24 12.08
C ALA A 86 0.78 -7.55 11.76
N GLY A 87 1.71 -6.76 12.32
CA GLY A 87 3.14 -6.96 12.19
C GLY A 87 3.75 -6.40 10.91
N TRP A 88 3.08 -5.47 10.23
CA TRP A 88 3.66 -4.71 9.12
C TRP A 88 4.36 -3.46 9.61
N LYS A 89 5.46 -3.07 8.97
CA LYS A 89 5.98 -1.71 9.13
C LYS A 89 5.08 -0.76 8.34
N THR A 90 4.65 0.33 8.95
CA THR A 90 3.68 1.24 8.32
C THR A 90 4.15 2.69 8.33
N ARG A 91 3.65 3.47 7.36
CA ARG A 91 3.74 4.93 7.31
C ARG A 91 2.44 5.47 6.75
N ALA A 92 1.90 6.52 7.36
CA ALA A 92 0.84 7.32 6.76
C ALA A 92 1.50 8.45 5.95
N ALA A 93 1.13 8.59 4.69
CA ALA A 93 1.54 9.69 3.83
C ALA A 93 0.28 10.47 3.44
N GLN A 94 0.01 11.55 4.17
CA GLN A 94 -1.09 12.47 3.87
C GLN A 94 -0.52 13.67 3.12
N ARG A 95 -1.29 14.19 2.15
CA ARG A 95 -1.01 15.47 1.48
C ARG A 95 -1.76 16.59 2.16
#